data_AF-A0A954JAS8-F1
#
_entry.id   AF-A0A954JAS8-F1
#
_cell.length_a   1.000
_cell.length_b   1.000
_cell.length_c   1.000
_cell.angle_alpha   90.00
_cell.angle_beta   90.00
_cell.angle_gamma   90.00
#
_symmetry.space_group_name_H-M   'P 1'
#
loop_
_entity.id
_entity.type
_entity.pdbx_description
1 polymer ?
#
loop_
_entity_poly.entity_id
_entity_poly.type
_entity_poly.pdbx_seq_one_letter_code
_entity_poly.pdbx_strand_id
1 'polypeptide(L)'
;MSYRHFSLQAGSAFCSLICLTLFLAGCSESGKITTYETLKPDAVREANHVDDGPRPERTAPPAMATSSTPVGEPSRMFAAIVPQGDQFWFFKMTGPVEDVGTLSAPLADFVKSIQFVNDKPEWTLPEGWTEQPGNQFRYATLVVPGASGPLEFSVSPLPNSGEERIQVTANINRWRGQLGLADLASESLDQLTDDIAQETSLVKAGDQNIYFVNIVGKSQATGMRPPFAN
;
A
#
# COMPACT_ATOMS: atom_id res chain seq x y z
N MET A 1 48.90 -23.72 66.19
CA MET A 1 48.37 -23.05 67.39
C MET A 1 48.29 -21.55 67.11
N SER A 2 47.17 -20.90 67.47
CA SER A 2 46.78 -19.47 67.36
C SER A 2 46.51 -18.91 65.94
N TYR A 3 45.24 -18.73 65.51
CA TYR A 3 44.24 -17.64 65.80
C TYR A 3 44.64 -16.28 65.20
N ARG A 4 43.81 -15.42 64.58
CA ARG A 4 42.44 -15.37 64.03
C ARG A 4 42.30 -14.00 63.31
N HIS A 5 41.33 -13.88 62.40
CA HIS A 5 40.89 -12.66 61.69
C HIS A 5 40.26 -11.53 62.56
N PHE A 6 40.35 -10.26 62.08
CA PHE A 6 39.40 -9.09 62.08
C PHE A 6 40.23 -7.76 62.17
N SER A 7 39.90 -6.55 61.65
CA SER A 7 38.91 -5.97 60.72
C SER A 7 39.16 -4.43 60.54
N LEU A 8 38.58 -3.84 59.48
CA LEU A 8 38.10 -2.44 59.24
C LEU A 8 39.06 -1.23 59.08
N GLN A 9 39.21 -0.81 57.80
CA GLN A 9 38.77 0.44 57.13
C GLN A 9 39.13 1.88 57.60
N ALA A 10 39.46 2.69 56.57
CA ALA A 10 39.24 4.13 56.34
C ALA A 10 40.35 5.15 56.71
N GLY A 11 40.66 6.02 55.73
CA GLY A 11 41.47 7.24 55.92
C GLY A 11 41.94 7.85 54.60
N SER A 12 41.06 8.59 53.92
CA SER A 12 41.29 9.33 52.68
C SER A 12 42.17 10.57 52.88
N ALA A 13 43.04 10.90 51.92
CA ALA A 13 43.30 12.28 51.43
C ALA A 13 44.30 12.26 50.26
N PHE A 14 43.80 12.54 49.05
CA PHE A 14 44.60 12.83 47.85
C PHE A 14 44.66 14.35 47.67
N CYS A 15 45.82 14.90 47.32
CA CYS A 15 45.98 16.31 46.94
C CYS A 15 46.97 16.48 45.77
N SER A 16 46.44 17.07 44.70
CA SER A 16 47.08 17.94 43.68
C SER A 16 48.18 17.39 42.77
N LEU A 17 47.96 17.42 41.44
CA LEU A 17 48.26 18.59 40.58
C LEU A 17 47.85 18.32 39.10
N ILE A 18 47.74 19.41 38.32
CA ILE A 18 47.65 19.54 36.84
C ILE A 18 46.23 19.61 36.26
N CYS A 19 45.84 20.44 35.29
CA CYS A 19 46.07 21.83 34.89
C CYS A 19 45.14 22.03 33.66
N LEU A 20 44.47 23.19 33.55
CA LEU A 20 43.94 23.79 32.31
C LEU A 20 42.82 23.08 31.50
N THR A 21 41.59 23.61 31.52
CA THR A 21 41.00 24.45 30.45
C THR A 21 39.49 24.63 30.64
N LEU A 22 39.02 25.86 30.40
CA LEU A 22 37.61 26.29 30.43
C LEU A 22 36.78 25.60 29.34
N PHE A 23 35.53 25.22 29.64
CA PHE A 23 34.42 25.43 28.70
C PHE A 23 33.12 25.74 29.44
N LEU A 24 32.62 26.94 29.17
CA LEU A 24 31.32 27.46 29.58
C LEU A 24 30.20 26.79 28.79
N ALA A 25 29.02 26.78 29.40
CA ALA A 25 27.70 26.41 28.89
C ALA A 25 27.54 26.31 27.35
N GLY A 26 27.07 25.15 26.88
CA GLY A 26 26.50 24.97 25.56
C GLY A 26 25.05 24.50 25.67
N CYS A 27 24.11 25.46 25.76
CA CYS A 27 22.72 25.20 25.44
C CYS A 27 22.63 24.83 23.95
N SER A 28 22.00 23.70 23.60
CA SER A 28 21.72 23.42 22.20
C SER A 28 20.65 24.40 21.71
N GLU A 29 21.00 25.26 20.76
CA GLU A 29 20.08 26.15 20.09
C GLU A 29 19.11 25.32 19.24
N SER A 30 17.80 25.46 19.47
CA SER A 30 16.79 24.79 18.66
C SER A 30 16.83 25.37 17.24
N GLY A 31 16.94 24.48 16.25
CA GLY A 31 17.01 24.85 14.84
C GLY A 31 15.84 25.75 14.43
N LYS A 32 16.12 27.03 14.24
CA LYS A 32 15.18 28.03 13.75
C LYS A 32 15.11 27.89 12.22
N ILE A 33 13.97 27.47 11.68
CA ILE A 33 13.73 27.49 10.23
C ILE A 33 13.70 28.96 9.81
N THR A 34 14.65 29.37 8.96
CA THR A 34 14.65 30.71 8.38
C THR A 34 13.99 30.62 7.00
N THR A 35 12.78 31.14 6.89
CA THR A 35 12.11 31.32 5.59
C THR A 35 12.79 32.48 4.86
N TYR A 36 13.23 32.25 3.64
CA TYR A 36 13.72 33.29 2.74
C TYR A 36 12.86 33.31 1.47
N GLU A 37 12.46 34.51 1.03
CA GLU A 37 11.91 34.70 -0.31
C GLU A 37 13.07 34.90 -1.28
N THR A 38 13.16 34.04 -2.29
CA THR A 38 14.03 34.27 -3.45
C THR A 38 13.15 34.70 -4.61
N LEU A 39 13.46 35.85 -5.21
CA LEU A 39 12.87 36.22 -6.49
C LEU A 39 13.40 35.25 -7.55
N LYS A 40 12.47 34.54 -8.20
CA LYS A 40 12.76 33.60 -9.27
C LYS A 40 13.45 34.36 -10.43
N PRO A 41 14.66 33.97 -10.86
CA PRO A 41 15.39 34.68 -11.91
C PRO A 41 14.62 34.69 -13.24
N ASP A 42 14.67 35.82 -13.95
CA ASP A 42 13.96 36.03 -15.22
C ASP A 42 14.31 34.99 -16.31
N ALA A 43 15.50 34.38 -16.24
CA ALA A 43 15.92 33.28 -17.11
C ALA A 43 14.98 32.05 -17.05
N VAL A 44 14.25 31.84 -15.94
CA VAL A 44 13.25 30.76 -15.83
C VAL A 44 11.93 31.12 -16.55
N ARG A 45 11.66 32.41 -16.80
CA ARG A 45 10.51 32.84 -17.60
C ARG A 45 10.77 32.68 -19.10
N GLU A 46 11.98 32.97 -19.57
CA GLU A 46 12.30 32.91 -21.00
C GLU A 46 12.32 31.48 -21.59
N ALA A 47 12.68 30.46 -20.79
CA ALA A 47 12.66 29.07 -21.25
C ALA A 47 11.25 28.46 -21.35
N ASN A 48 10.25 29.07 -20.71
CA ASN A 48 8.85 28.62 -20.72
C ASN A 48 8.00 29.54 -21.59
N HIS A 49 8.41 29.76 -22.84
CA HIS A 49 7.56 30.38 -23.88
C HIS A 49 6.28 29.55 -24.05
N VAL A 50 5.31 29.77 -23.16
CA VAL A 50 3.91 29.50 -23.41
C VAL A 50 3.46 30.70 -24.22
N ASP A 51 3.18 30.45 -25.49
CA ASP A 51 2.49 31.38 -26.37
C ASP A 51 1.22 31.89 -25.65
N ASP A 52 1.07 33.22 -25.51
CA ASP A 52 -0.11 33.88 -24.94
C ASP A 52 -1.32 33.84 -25.91
N GLY A 53 -1.22 33.10 -27.01
CA GLY A 53 -2.33 32.81 -27.91
C GLY A 53 -3.53 32.15 -27.21
N PRO A 54 -4.73 32.20 -27.82
CA PRO A 54 -5.91 31.55 -27.27
C PRO A 54 -5.59 30.08 -26.98
N ARG A 55 -5.70 29.67 -25.70
CA ARG A 55 -5.51 28.29 -25.29
C ARG A 55 -6.37 27.41 -26.20
N PRO A 56 -5.80 26.47 -26.98
CA PRO A 56 -6.59 25.53 -27.75
C PRO A 56 -7.53 24.79 -26.81
N GLU A 57 -8.79 24.64 -27.22
CA GLU A 57 -9.80 23.97 -26.42
C GLU A 57 -9.27 22.60 -26.00
N ARG A 58 -9.05 22.44 -24.69
CA ARG A 58 -8.62 21.18 -24.12
C ARG A 58 -9.82 20.25 -24.12
N THR A 59 -10.03 19.52 -25.20
CA THR A 59 -10.83 18.30 -25.11
C THR A 59 -10.14 17.42 -24.08
N ALA A 60 -10.77 17.24 -22.93
CA ALA A 60 -10.29 16.29 -21.94
C ALA A 60 -10.04 14.96 -22.65
N PRO A 61 -8.93 14.24 -22.35
CA PRO A 61 -8.85 12.82 -22.68
C PRO A 61 -10.15 12.15 -22.22
N PRO A 62 -10.66 11.13 -22.94
CA PRO A 62 -11.82 10.39 -22.48
C PRO A 62 -11.61 10.05 -21.00
N ALA A 63 -12.55 10.42 -20.15
CA ALA A 63 -12.44 10.25 -18.72
C ALA A 63 -11.99 8.80 -18.46
N MET A 64 -10.77 8.62 -17.95
CA MET A 64 -10.42 7.37 -17.30
C MET A 64 -11.54 7.11 -16.30
N ALA A 65 -12.10 5.91 -16.28
CA ALA A 65 -13.22 5.57 -15.41
C ALA A 65 -12.74 5.69 -13.95
N THR A 66 -12.80 6.90 -13.39
CA THR A 66 -12.51 7.15 -11.99
C THR A 66 -13.72 6.69 -11.19
N SER A 67 -13.90 5.38 -11.09
CA SER A 67 -14.88 4.76 -10.19
C SER A 67 -14.35 4.83 -8.76
N SER A 68 -14.03 6.04 -8.28
CA SER A 68 -13.75 6.27 -6.87
C SER A 68 -15.07 6.56 -6.16
N THR A 69 -15.52 5.62 -5.32
CA THR A 69 -16.66 5.86 -4.43
C THR A 69 -16.35 7.03 -3.49
N PRO A 70 -17.25 8.04 -3.37
CA PRO A 70 -17.02 9.19 -2.49
C PRO A 70 -16.68 8.78 -1.05
N VAL A 71 -15.88 9.60 -0.37
CA VAL A 71 -15.52 9.36 1.03
C VAL A 71 -16.76 9.30 1.90
N GLY A 72 -16.83 8.32 2.79
CA GLY A 72 -17.95 8.08 3.70
C GLY A 72 -19.04 7.18 3.10
N GLU A 73 -19.08 7.01 1.78
CA GLU A 73 -20.09 6.19 1.12
C GLU A 73 -19.74 4.69 1.19
N PRO A 74 -20.76 3.81 1.27
CA PRO A 74 -20.57 2.37 1.18
C PRO A 74 -19.88 1.97 -0.12
N SER A 75 -18.82 1.18 0.00
CA SER A 75 -18.08 0.64 -1.13
C SER A 75 -17.73 -0.82 -0.86
N ARG A 76 -17.69 -1.61 -1.93
CA ARG A 76 -17.21 -2.98 -1.89
C ARG A 76 -15.89 -3.07 -2.64
N MET A 77 -14.98 -3.87 -2.10
CA MET A 77 -13.73 -4.23 -2.73
C MET A 77 -13.67 -5.73 -2.93
N PHE A 78 -13.50 -6.14 -4.18
CA PHE A 78 -13.14 -7.48 -4.55
C PHE A 78 -11.67 -7.48 -4.99
N ALA A 79 -10.86 -8.33 -4.39
CA ALA A 79 -9.46 -8.45 -4.75
C ALA A 79 -8.95 -9.88 -4.64
N ALA A 80 -7.83 -10.15 -5.31
CA ALA A 80 -7.07 -11.38 -5.20
C ALA A 80 -5.58 -11.07 -5.05
N ILE A 81 -4.89 -11.87 -4.25
CA ILE A 81 -3.43 -11.91 -4.13
C ILE A 81 -2.97 -13.29 -4.58
N VAL A 82 -2.11 -13.32 -5.60
CA VAL A 82 -1.60 -14.54 -6.21
C VAL A 82 -0.08 -14.54 -6.09
N PRO A 83 0.51 -15.31 -5.16
CA PRO A 83 1.96 -15.42 -5.04
C PRO A 83 2.53 -16.19 -6.23
N GLN A 84 3.44 -15.60 -6.99
CA GLN A 84 4.11 -16.24 -8.12
C GLN A 84 5.59 -15.86 -8.14
N GLY A 85 6.47 -16.85 -7.96
CA GLY A 85 7.91 -16.63 -7.90
C GLY A 85 8.29 -15.60 -6.82
N ASP A 86 8.98 -14.54 -7.23
CA ASP A 86 9.41 -13.42 -6.39
C ASP A 86 8.41 -12.25 -6.38
N GLN A 87 7.17 -12.47 -6.84
CA GLN A 87 6.13 -11.45 -6.92
C GLN A 87 4.81 -11.89 -6.28
N PHE A 88 4.04 -10.90 -5.84
CA PHE A 88 2.60 -11.02 -5.68
C PHE A 88 1.92 -10.32 -6.84
N TRP A 89 0.97 -11.02 -7.46
CA TRP A 89 0.04 -10.44 -8.41
C TRP A 89 -1.24 -10.05 -7.71
N PHE A 90 -1.55 -8.76 -7.75
CA PHE A 90 -2.76 -8.19 -7.20
C PHE A 90 -3.76 -7.95 -8.31
N PHE A 91 -4.97 -8.47 -8.13
CA PHE A 91 -6.13 -8.18 -8.95
C PHE A 91 -7.13 -7.46 -8.07
N LYS A 92 -7.56 -6.25 -8.41
CA LYS A 92 -8.39 -5.45 -7.50
C LYS A 92 -9.41 -4.58 -8.22
N MET A 93 -10.66 -4.66 -7.77
CA MET A 93 -11.78 -3.80 -8.14
C MET A 93 -12.37 -3.17 -6.88
N THR A 94 -12.79 -1.92 -6.97
CA THR A 94 -13.51 -1.22 -5.90
C THR A 94 -14.59 -0.34 -6.52
N GLY A 95 -15.78 -0.32 -5.92
CA GLY A 95 -16.91 0.39 -6.50
C GLY A 95 -18.20 0.25 -5.67
N PRO A 96 -19.36 0.53 -6.28
CA PRO A 96 -20.67 0.34 -5.64
C PRO A 96 -20.87 -1.09 -5.15
N VAL A 97 -21.52 -1.24 -3.99
CA VAL A 97 -21.67 -2.53 -3.30
C VAL A 97 -22.36 -3.59 -4.18
N GLU A 98 -23.43 -3.19 -4.86
CA GLU A 98 -24.23 -4.08 -5.71
C GLU A 98 -23.50 -4.49 -7.00
N ASP A 99 -22.89 -3.52 -7.68
CA ASP A 99 -22.15 -3.77 -8.92
C ASP A 99 -20.98 -4.73 -8.68
N VAL A 100 -20.12 -4.45 -7.70
CA VAL A 100 -18.98 -5.32 -7.37
C VAL A 100 -19.46 -6.65 -6.79
N GLY A 101 -20.57 -6.66 -6.06
CA GLY A 101 -21.16 -7.88 -5.52
C GLY A 101 -21.60 -8.85 -6.61
N THR A 102 -22.28 -8.33 -7.64
CA THR A 102 -22.72 -9.11 -8.80
C THR A 102 -21.52 -9.62 -9.60
N LEU A 103 -20.42 -8.87 -9.63
CA LEU A 103 -19.20 -9.25 -10.34
C LEU A 103 -18.25 -10.15 -9.54
N SER A 104 -18.46 -10.39 -8.24
CA SER A 104 -17.49 -11.11 -7.41
C SER A 104 -17.20 -12.54 -7.92
N ALA A 105 -18.24 -13.29 -8.32
CA ALA A 105 -18.08 -14.62 -8.88
C ALA A 105 -17.34 -14.64 -10.24
N PRO A 106 -17.76 -13.87 -11.27
CA PRO A 106 -17.03 -13.85 -12.54
C PRO A 106 -15.59 -13.31 -12.42
N LEU A 107 -15.34 -12.37 -11.50
CA LEU A 107 -13.97 -11.92 -11.19
C LEU A 107 -13.14 -13.06 -10.58
N ALA A 108 -13.70 -13.82 -9.64
CA ALA A 108 -13.02 -14.98 -9.06
C ALA A 108 -12.72 -16.04 -10.11
N ASP A 109 -13.68 -16.36 -10.98
CA ASP A 109 -13.52 -17.32 -12.07
C ASP A 109 -12.43 -16.88 -13.06
N PHE A 110 -12.41 -15.59 -13.42
CA PHE A 110 -11.34 -15.03 -14.23
C PHE A 110 -9.98 -15.24 -13.57
N VAL A 111 -9.80 -14.84 -12.30
CA VAL A 111 -8.51 -14.99 -11.59
C VAL A 111 -8.07 -16.45 -11.52
N LYS A 112 -8.99 -17.38 -11.26
CA LYS A 112 -8.70 -18.83 -11.25
C LYS A 112 -8.27 -19.38 -12.61
N SER A 113 -8.65 -18.73 -13.70
CA SER A 113 -8.31 -19.17 -15.07
C SER A 113 -6.92 -18.71 -15.54
N ILE A 114 -6.34 -17.70 -14.87
CA ILE A 114 -5.06 -17.09 -15.25
C ILE A 114 -3.95 -18.12 -15.19
N GLN A 115 -3.13 -18.14 -16.24
CA GLN A 115 -1.91 -18.94 -16.30
C GLN A 115 -0.71 -18.04 -16.07
N PHE A 116 0.36 -18.57 -15.46
CA PHE A 116 1.60 -17.83 -15.29
C PHE A 116 2.69 -18.42 -16.17
N VAL A 117 3.20 -17.60 -17.10
CA VAL A 117 4.28 -17.95 -18.03
C VAL A 117 5.44 -17.01 -17.77
N ASN A 118 6.60 -17.56 -17.40
CA ASN A 118 7.76 -16.78 -16.93
C ASN A 118 7.37 -15.77 -15.83
N ASP A 119 6.60 -16.25 -14.85
CA ASP A 119 6.09 -15.50 -13.69
C ASP A 119 5.17 -14.32 -14.02
N LYS A 120 4.72 -14.19 -15.27
CA LYS A 120 3.75 -13.18 -15.71
C LYS A 120 2.39 -13.80 -16.00
N PRO A 121 1.29 -13.12 -15.65
CA PRO A 121 -0.04 -13.60 -15.92
C PRO A 121 -0.35 -13.48 -17.41
N GLU A 122 -0.92 -14.55 -17.94
CA GLU A 122 -1.54 -14.63 -19.26
C GLU A 122 -3.00 -15.02 -19.08
N TRP A 123 -3.87 -14.37 -19.85
CA TRP A 123 -5.31 -14.54 -19.74
C TRP A 123 -6.01 -14.48 -21.10
N THR A 124 -7.20 -15.07 -21.14
CA THR A 124 -8.21 -14.76 -22.13
C THR A 124 -9.30 -13.96 -21.46
N LEU A 125 -9.64 -12.80 -22.01
CA LEU A 125 -10.67 -11.95 -21.43
C LEU A 125 -12.06 -12.56 -21.63
N PRO A 126 -12.94 -12.51 -20.61
CA PRO A 126 -14.35 -12.80 -20.78
C PRO A 126 -14.99 -11.88 -21.83
N GLU A 127 -16.12 -12.31 -22.38
CA GLU A 127 -16.86 -11.50 -23.36
C GLU A 127 -17.23 -10.12 -22.80
N GLY A 128 -17.03 -9.08 -23.62
CA GLY A 128 -17.33 -7.69 -23.26
C GLY A 128 -16.29 -7.03 -22.36
N TRP A 129 -15.32 -7.77 -21.82
CA TRP A 129 -14.20 -7.18 -21.09
C TRP A 129 -13.18 -6.63 -22.09
N THR A 130 -12.53 -5.53 -21.72
CA THR A 130 -11.46 -4.95 -22.52
C THR A 130 -10.23 -4.73 -21.67
N GLU A 131 -9.06 -4.71 -22.29
CA GLU A 131 -7.80 -4.41 -21.62
C GLU A 131 -7.26 -3.06 -22.07
N GLN A 132 -6.76 -2.31 -21.11
CA GLN A 132 -5.98 -1.11 -21.33
C GLN A 132 -4.54 -1.36 -20.88
N PRO A 133 -3.55 -0.77 -21.57
CA PRO A 133 -2.15 -0.96 -21.22
C PRO A 133 -1.87 -0.46 -19.80
N GLY A 134 -0.94 -1.14 -19.15
CA GLY A 134 -0.39 -0.74 -17.86
C GLY A 134 0.43 0.56 -17.89
N ASN A 135 1.02 0.86 -16.74
CA ASN A 135 2.00 1.92 -16.52
C ASN A 135 3.09 1.43 -15.55
N GLN A 136 3.94 2.32 -15.02
CA GLN A 136 5.04 1.92 -14.13
C GLN A 136 4.60 1.17 -12.86
N PHE A 137 3.35 1.32 -12.43
CA PHE A 137 2.81 0.73 -11.20
C PHE A 137 1.78 -0.38 -11.46
N ARG A 138 1.21 -0.43 -12.66
CA ARG A 138 0.10 -1.33 -13.02
C ARG A 138 0.49 -2.09 -14.27
N TYR A 139 0.39 -3.41 -14.25
CA TYR A 139 0.68 -4.24 -15.41
C TYR A 139 -0.41 -4.10 -16.49
N ALA A 140 -1.68 -4.11 -16.09
CA ALA A 140 -2.82 -3.89 -16.96
C ALA A 140 -4.03 -3.34 -16.19
N THR A 141 -4.95 -2.67 -16.90
CA THR A 141 -6.29 -2.38 -16.39
C THR A 141 -7.29 -3.13 -17.23
N LEU A 142 -8.06 -4.02 -16.62
CA LEU A 142 -9.18 -4.67 -17.29
C LEU A 142 -10.43 -3.83 -17.02
N VAL A 143 -11.18 -3.49 -18.06
CA VAL A 143 -12.44 -2.76 -17.95
C VAL A 143 -13.57 -3.77 -18.06
N VAL A 144 -14.33 -3.87 -16.98
CA VAL A 144 -15.40 -4.84 -16.78
C VAL A 144 -16.75 -4.13 -16.89
N PRO A 145 -17.69 -4.62 -17.70
CA PRO A 145 -19.05 -4.08 -17.72
C PRO A 145 -19.74 -4.23 -16.36
N GLY A 146 -20.17 -3.12 -15.77
CA GLY A 146 -21.01 -3.08 -14.56
C GLY A 146 -22.39 -2.52 -14.86
N ALA A 147 -23.35 -2.77 -13.96
CA ALA A 147 -24.74 -2.34 -14.11
C ALA A 147 -24.88 -0.81 -14.14
N SER A 148 -24.08 -0.10 -13.33
CA SER A 148 -24.06 1.37 -13.25
C SER A 148 -23.02 2.00 -14.19
N GLY A 149 -22.30 1.20 -14.97
CA GLY A 149 -21.22 1.63 -15.85
C GLY A 149 -19.98 0.72 -15.77
N PRO A 150 -18.98 0.93 -16.63
CA PRO A 150 -17.75 0.16 -16.62
C PRO A 150 -16.95 0.38 -15.32
N LEU A 151 -16.35 -0.70 -14.82
CA LEU A 151 -15.51 -0.73 -13.61
C LEU A 151 -14.10 -1.20 -13.96
N GLU A 152 -13.10 -0.64 -13.26
CA GLU A 152 -11.71 -1.06 -13.42
C GLU A 152 -11.38 -2.26 -12.52
N PHE A 153 -10.83 -3.31 -13.12
CA PHE A 153 -10.14 -4.40 -12.45
C PHE A 153 -8.64 -4.28 -12.71
N SER A 154 -7.94 -3.72 -11.74
CA SER A 154 -6.52 -3.43 -11.83
C SER A 154 -5.67 -4.67 -11.62
N VAL A 155 -4.59 -4.81 -12.42
CA VAL A 155 -3.58 -5.87 -12.29
C VAL A 155 -2.23 -5.23 -11.99
N SER A 156 -1.62 -5.54 -10.86
CA SER A 156 -0.31 -4.97 -10.48
C SER A 156 0.58 -6.01 -9.80
N PRO A 157 1.88 -6.07 -10.14
CA PRO A 157 2.85 -6.86 -9.41
C PRO A 157 3.47 -6.03 -8.26
N LEU A 158 3.75 -6.66 -7.12
CA LEU A 158 4.71 -6.13 -6.13
C LEU A 158 5.71 -7.22 -5.76
N PRO A 159 6.93 -6.86 -5.31
CA PRO A 159 7.89 -7.83 -4.81
C PRO A 159 7.32 -8.68 -3.67
N ASN A 160 7.64 -9.97 -3.70
CA ASN A 160 7.41 -10.93 -2.63
C ASN A 160 8.77 -11.32 -2.05
N SER A 161 9.19 -10.63 -0.99
CA SER A 161 10.55 -10.75 -0.42
C SER A 161 10.57 -11.07 1.07
N GLY A 162 9.47 -11.58 1.62
CA GLY A 162 9.30 -11.88 3.05
C GLY A 162 8.41 -13.09 3.29
N GLU A 163 7.99 -13.28 4.53
CA GLU A 163 7.04 -14.34 4.85
C GLU A 163 5.68 -14.04 4.19
N GLU A 164 5.20 -14.98 3.38
CA GLU A 164 3.97 -14.83 2.59
C GLU A 164 2.78 -14.41 3.46
N ARG A 165 2.56 -15.12 4.57
CA ARG A 165 1.46 -14.83 5.51
C ARG A 165 1.48 -13.39 5.99
N ILE A 166 2.64 -12.91 6.47
CA ILE A 166 2.79 -11.55 6.99
C ILE A 166 2.49 -10.52 5.90
N GLN A 167 3.01 -10.73 4.69
CA GLN A 167 2.81 -9.80 3.58
C GLN A 167 1.37 -9.82 3.06
N VAL A 168 0.73 -10.98 2.95
CA VAL A 168 -0.68 -11.13 2.57
C VAL A 168 -1.56 -10.40 3.59
N THR A 169 -1.41 -10.69 4.89
CA THR A 169 -2.18 -10.01 5.96
C THR A 169 -1.96 -8.50 5.93
N ALA A 170 -0.72 -8.02 5.78
CA ALA A 170 -0.43 -6.59 5.74
C ALA A 170 -1.10 -5.88 4.55
N ASN A 171 -1.14 -6.52 3.38
CA ASN A 171 -1.84 -5.96 2.21
C ASN A 171 -3.36 -5.96 2.40
N ILE A 172 -3.93 -7.06 2.94
CA ILE A 172 -5.36 -7.13 3.28
C ILE A 172 -5.72 -6.02 4.27
N ASN A 173 -4.93 -5.81 5.33
CA ASN A 173 -5.19 -4.77 6.33
C ASN A 173 -5.07 -3.35 5.75
N ARG A 174 -4.14 -3.12 4.81
CA ARG A 174 -4.07 -1.86 4.07
C ARG A 174 -5.37 -1.57 3.32
N TRP A 175 -5.97 -2.60 2.70
CA TRP A 175 -7.24 -2.46 2.00
C TRP A 175 -8.44 -2.33 2.93
N ARG A 176 -8.46 -3.08 4.04
CA ARG A 176 -9.47 -2.93 5.11
C ARG A 176 -9.48 -1.50 5.66
N GLY A 177 -8.30 -0.91 5.86
CA GLY A 177 -8.15 0.49 6.24
C GLY A 177 -8.73 1.49 5.23
N GLN A 178 -8.67 1.20 3.91
CA GLN A 178 -9.32 2.03 2.88
C GLN A 178 -10.86 2.01 2.98
N LEU A 179 -11.43 1.00 3.62
CA LEU A 179 -12.87 0.86 3.85
C LEU A 179 -13.27 1.05 5.33
N GLY A 180 -12.35 1.52 6.18
CA GLY A 180 -12.62 1.78 7.59
C GLY A 180 -12.89 0.54 8.43
N LEU A 181 -12.41 -0.63 7.99
CA LEU A 181 -12.55 -1.90 8.70
C LEU A 181 -11.36 -2.11 9.65
N ALA A 182 -11.60 -2.86 10.74
CA ALA A 182 -10.57 -3.24 11.69
C ALA A 182 -9.59 -4.26 11.07
N ASP A 183 -8.33 -4.21 11.48
CA ASP A 183 -7.28 -5.11 11.00
C ASP A 183 -7.57 -6.57 11.35
N LEU A 184 -7.19 -7.48 10.45
CA LEU A 184 -7.13 -8.91 10.69
C LEU A 184 -5.80 -9.26 11.36
N ALA A 185 -5.85 -10.25 12.26
CA ALA A 185 -4.65 -10.86 12.80
C ALA A 185 -4.09 -11.90 11.80
N SER A 186 -2.77 -12.12 11.81
CA SER A 186 -2.10 -13.01 10.84
C SER A 186 -2.51 -14.48 10.97
N GLU A 187 -2.87 -14.90 12.18
CA GLU A 187 -3.39 -16.22 12.50
C GLU A 187 -4.79 -16.47 11.92
N SER A 188 -5.52 -15.41 11.55
CA SER A 188 -6.83 -15.56 10.89
C SER A 188 -6.70 -16.23 9.51
N LEU A 189 -5.51 -16.21 8.90
CA LEU A 189 -5.28 -16.90 7.63
C LEU A 189 -5.26 -18.45 7.77
N ASP A 190 -5.13 -19.01 8.99
CA ASP A 190 -5.17 -20.46 9.22
C ASP A 190 -6.59 -21.05 9.14
N GLN A 191 -7.59 -20.19 9.21
CA GLN A 191 -9.01 -20.58 9.25
C GLN A 191 -9.73 -20.25 7.94
N LEU A 192 -8.98 -19.91 6.89
CA LEU A 192 -9.57 -19.59 5.60
C LEU A 192 -10.23 -20.82 5.00
N THR A 193 -11.44 -20.59 4.51
CA THR A 193 -12.16 -21.54 3.65
C THR A 193 -11.93 -21.18 2.19
N ASP A 194 -12.48 -21.97 1.27
CA ASP A 194 -12.52 -21.69 -0.16
C ASP A 194 -13.77 -20.88 -0.58
N ASP A 195 -14.59 -20.45 0.37
CA ASP A 195 -15.80 -19.67 0.10
C ASP A 195 -15.47 -18.19 -0.18
N ILE A 196 -15.52 -17.81 -1.46
CA ILE A 196 -15.26 -16.44 -1.94
C ILE A 196 -16.33 -15.41 -1.50
N ALA A 197 -17.44 -15.86 -0.90
CA ALA A 197 -18.42 -14.97 -0.29
C ALA A 197 -17.96 -14.43 1.07
N GLN A 198 -17.00 -15.09 1.73
CA GLN A 198 -16.40 -14.60 2.97
C GLN A 198 -15.48 -13.41 2.71
N GLU A 199 -15.24 -12.59 3.75
CA GLU A 199 -14.36 -11.42 3.64
C GLU A 199 -12.96 -11.76 3.14
N THR A 200 -12.48 -12.94 3.52
CA THR A 200 -11.21 -13.51 3.06
C THR A 200 -11.36 -15.00 2.87
N SER A 201 -10.76 -15.54 1.81
CA SER A 201 -10.70 -16.97 1.52
C SER A 201 -9.39 -17.35 0.84
N LEU A 202 -9.04 -18.62 0.92
CA LEU A 202 -7.89 -19.21 0.23
C LEU A 202 -8.39 -20.31 -0.70
N VAL A 203 -8.28 -20.06 -1.99
CA VAL A 203 -8.68 -21.00 -3.04
C VAL A 203 -7.43 -21.54 -3.73
N LYS A 204 -7.45 -22.83 -4.06
CA LYS A 204 -6.45 -23.45 -4.93
C LYS A 204 -6.96 -23.59 -6.36
N ALA A 205 -6.20 -23.10 -7.33
CA ALA A 205 -6.43 -23.29 -8.75
C ALA A 205 -5.22 -24.01 -9.36
N GLY A 206 -5.30 -25.34 -9.48
CA GLY A 206 -4.11 -26.16 -9.71
C GLY A 206 -3.15 -26.07 -8.53
N ASP A 207 -1.87 -25.78 -8.81
CA ASP A 207 -0.85 -25.57 -7.78
C ASP A 207 -0.82 -24.15 -7.22
N GLN A 208 -1.63 -23.24 -7.79
CA GLN A 208 -1.65 -21.84 -7.41
C GLN A 208 -2.53 -21.61 -6.17
N ASN A 209 -1.95 -20.96 -5.15
CA ASN A 209 -2.71 -20.36 -4.05
C ASN A 209 -3.25 -18.99 -4.48
N ILE A 210 -4.53 -18.74 -4.18
CA ILE A 210 -5.20 -17.47 -4.45
C ILE A 210 -5.89 -17.01 -3.17
N TYR A 211 -5.43 -15.89 -2.61
CA TYR A 211 -6.08 -15.24 -1.48
C TYR A 211 -7.11 -14.25 -2.00
N PHE A 212 -8.40 -14.59 -1.89
CA PHE A 212 -9.48 -13.68 -2.23
C PHE A 212 -9.84 -12.78 -1.05
N VAL A 213 -10.23 -11.55 -1.36
CA VAL A 213 -10.71 -10.55 -0.41
C VAL A 213 -12.01 -9.97 -0.94
N ASN A 214 -13.09 -10.06 -0.17
CA ASN A 214 -14.41 -9.62 -0.55
C ASN A 214 -15.05 -8.81 0.59
N ILE A 215 -14.67 -7.55 0.71
CA ILE A 215 -14.98 -6.72 1.87
C ILE A 215 -15.92 -5.57 1.50
N VAL A 216 -16.81 -5.23 2.42
CA VAL A 216 -17.72 -4.08 2.32
C VAL A 216 -17.45 -3.16 3.50
N GLY A 217 -17.31 -1.87 3.24
CA GLY A 217 -17.14 -0.86 4.28
C GLY A 217 -17.41 0.54 3.74
N LYS A 218 -16.93 1.55 4.46
CA LYS A 218 -17.10 2.95 4.04
C LYS A 218 -15.79 3.46 3.45
N SER A 219 -15.85 3.94 2.21
CA SER A 219 -14.68 4.53 1.53
C SER A 219 -14.05 5.61 2.43
N GLN A 220 -12.77 5.48 2.73
CA GLN A 220 -12.05 6.47 3.51
C GLN A 220 -11.37 7.46 2.57
N ALA A 221 -11.22 8.70 3.01
CA ALA A 221 -10.25 9.58 2.37
C ALA A 221 -8.91 8.85 2.41
N THR A 222 -8.19 8.82 1.29
CA THR A 222 -6.81 8.33 1.25
C THR A 222 -5.94 9.27 2.07
N GLY A 223 -6.00 9.14 3.40
CA GLY A 223 -5.06 9.71 4.33
C GLY A 223 -3.78 8.91 4.22
N MET A 224 -2.69 9.61 3.94
CA MET A 224 -1.35 9.05 3.91
C MET A 224 -1.03 8.50 5.30
N ARG A 225 -1.36 7.23 5.56
CA ARG A 225 -0.84 6.48 6.71
C ARG A 225 0.63 6.22 6.36
N PRO A 226 1.60 6.83 7.08
CA PRO A 226 3.00 6.54 6.83
C PRO A 226 3.23 5.04 7.07
N PRO A 227 4.10 4.39 6.28
CA PRO A 227 4.26 2.93 6.25
C PRO A 227 4.80 2.31 7.56
N PHE A 228 4.96 3.08 8.63
CA PHE A 228 5.55 2.66 9.91
C PHE A 228 4.82 3.21 11.15
N ALA A 229 3.51 3.47 11.08
CA ALA A 229 2.77 3.82 12.29
C ALA A 229 2.44 2.54 13.10
N ASN A 230 3.24 2.29 14.14
CA ASN A 230 2.96 1.35 15.23
C ASN A 230 1.91 1.94 16.19
#